data_AF-A0A1G1GBN5-F1
#
_entry.id   AF-A0A1G1GBN5-F1
#
_cell.length_a   1.000
_cell.length_b   1.000
_cell.length_c   1.000
_cell.angle_alpha   90.00
_cell.angle_beta   90.00
_cell.angle_gamma   90.00
#
_symmetry.space_group_name_H-M   'P 1'
#
loop_
_entity.id
_entity.type
_entity.pdbx_description
1 polymer ?
#
loop_
_entity_poly.entity_id
_entity_poly.type
_entity_poly.pdbx_seq_one_letter_code
_entity_poly.pdbx_strand_id
1 'polypeptide(L)'
;MTSRELPKAYDPRSVEEKWYSFWLEKNYFHADENSDLPPFSIVIPPPNVTGSLHIGHALNSTLQDILVRWMRMAGRNALWVPGTDHAGIATQNVVERQLAKNDVDRHMMGRDAFVKEVWKWRQEYGGRIINQLKRMGASCDWERERFTMDPGMSKAVLEVFVSLYHEGLIYRGERLINWCPRCHTALSDIEVEHEDEKGKLYHIAYPLSHDHNIRLTVATTRPETMLGDTAVAVHPLDPRYKDLIGKTVDLPLTTRKIPIIGDSILVDLEFGTGAVKVTPAHDFNDYEAGMRHVPNLPRIKMLNENAEIAPDIPEMLPDVRKQVVGKPAKKARGIIVELLSEKGYLIKTEDHPHSIGKCYRCKTVVEPYLSPQWFVKTEPLAAPAIKVVEEGKIQFVPKGWENTYFEWMRNIKDWCISRQIWWGHQIPAWYCLECNKTEVLEVPVRPAMAVAEGGSLPTQTEEIKLVIGIDAKPIVQKEPPQKCPKCGSAKLVQEPDVLDTWFSSALWPFSTLGWPDKTKELAVYYPTSVLITSFDIIFFWVARMIMMGLHFKKEIPFRDVYIHALVRDADGQKMSKSKGNVIDPLVMIEQYGTDAFRFTLTAFAAQGRDIKMSTERIEGYRNFANKIW
;
A
#
# COMPACT_ATOMS: atom_id res chain seq x y z
N MET A 1 37.78 -45.84 25.18
CA MET A 1 36.52 -45.10 25.02
C MET A 1 36.46 -44.08 26.13
N THR A 2 36.79 -42.83 25.87
CA THR A 2 36.59 -41.74 26.84
C THR A 2 35.09 -41.51 26.96
N SER A 3 34.51 -41.75 28.13
CA SER A 3 33.13 -41.41 28.42
C SER A 3 32.98 -39.90 28.28
N ARG A 4 32.30 -39.43 27.23
CA ARG A 4 31.92 -38.02 27.13
C ARG A 4 30.91 -37.75 28.24
N GLU A 5 31.36 -37.12 29.32
CA GLU A 5 30.46 -36.55 30.33
C GLU A 5 29.65 -35.42 29.68
N LEU A 6 28.33 -35.48 29.82
CA LEU A 6 27.45 -34.42 29.36
C LEU A 6 27.54 -33.22 30.32
N PRO A 7 27.61 -31.97 29.82
CA PRO A 7 27.54 -30.78 30.66
C PRO A 7 26.31 -30.80 31.59
N LYS A 8 26.45 -30.28 32.81
CA LYS A 8 25.35 -30.20 33.79
C LYS A 8 24.24 -29.22 33.41
N ALA A 9 24.52 -28.28 32.52
CA ALA A 9 23.57 -27.28 32.06
C ALA A 9 23.52 -27.30 30.52
N TYR A 10 22.33 -27.09 29.98
CA TYR A 10 22.11 -26.92 28.56
C TYR A 10 22.68 -25.58 28.10
N ASP A 11 23.62 -25.63 27.16
CA ASP A 11 24.09 -24.46 26.42
C ASP A 11 23.56 -24.52 24.98
N PRO A 12 22.51 -23.74 24.63
CA PRO A 12 21.94 -23.71 23.29
C PRO A 12 22.98 -23.41 22.20
N ARG A 13 23.98 -22.58 22.48
CA ARG A 13 24.98 -22.16 21.48
C ARG A 13 25.82 -23.33 20.99
N SER A 14 26.14 -24.26 21.90
CA SER A 14 26.91 -25.47 21.58
C SER A 14 26.13 -26.51 20.76
N VAL A 15 24.81 -26.36 20.65
CA VAL A 15 23.89 -27.35 20.08
C VAL A 15 23.22 -26.83 18.81
N GLU A 16 22.58 -25.66 18.85
CA GLU A 16 21.69 -25.15 17.80
C GLU A 16 22.42 -24.94 16.46
N GLU A 17 23.57 -24.25 16.47
CA GLU A 17 24.34 -23.95 15.24
C GLU A 17 24.89 -25.21 14.57
N LYS A 18 25.36 -26.16 15.38
CA LYS A 18 25.86 -27.45 14.91
C LYS A 18 24.78 -28.24 14.18
N TRP A 19 23.60 -28.38 14.80
CA TRP A 19 22.51 -29.16 14.20
C TRP A 19 21.93 -28.48 12.98
N TYR A 20 21.78 -27.16 13.01
CA TYR A 20 21.26 -26.43 11.87
C TYR A 20 22.19 -26.54 10.65
N SER A 21 23.49 -26.40 10.85
CA SER A 21 24.51 -26.61 9.80
C SER A 21 24.42 -28.03 9.24
N PHE A 22 24.33 -29.04 10.10
CA PHE A 22 24.17 -30.44 9.69
C PHE A 22 22.91 -30.68 8.84
N TRP A 23 21.77 -30.07 9.19
CA TRP A 23 20.53 -30.22 8.41
C TRP A 23 20.62 -29.57 7.03
N LEU A 24 21.30 -28.43 6.92
CA LEU A 24 21.55 -27.77 5.63
C LEU A 24 22.49 -28.60 4.76
N GLU A 25 23.61 -29.08 5.31
CA GLU A 25 24.59 -29.91 4.58
C GLU A 25 23.97 -31.22 4.06
N LYS A 26 23.01 -31.78 4.80
CA LYS A 26 22.29 -33.00 4.41
C LYS A 26 21.06 -32.74 3.54
N ASN A 27 20.77 -31.48 3.23
CA ASN A 27 19.61 -31.03 2.46
C ASN A 27 18.26 -31.55 2.98
N TYR A 28 18.10 -31.66 4.31
CA TYR A 28 16.90 -32.24 4.92
C TYR A 28 15.63 -31.38 4.80
N PHE A 29 15.75 -30.15 4.34
CA PHE A 29 14.62 -29.23 4.19
C PHE A 29 14.06 -29.20 2.77
N HIS A 30 14.79 -29.73 1.79
CA HIS A 30 14.37 -29.77 0.41
C HIS A 30 13.15 -30.68 0.22
N ALA A 31 12.17 -30.20 -0.53
CA ALA A 31 10.99 -30.97 -0.90
C ALA A 31 11.14 -31.54 -2.32
N ASP A 32 11.00 -32.83 -2.51
CA ASP A 32 11.23 -33.46 -3.82
C ASP A 32 9.94 -33.52 -4.63
N GLU A 33 9.80 -32.71 -5.69
CA GLU A 33 8.62 -32.74 -6.57
C GLU A 33 8.41 -34.07 -7.30
N ASN A 34 9.38 -34.98 -7.26
CA ASN A 34 9.27 -36.34 -7.79
C ASN A 34 8.78 -37.37 -6.77
N SER A 35 8.60 -36.97 -5.51
CA SER A 35 8.13 -37.86 -4.45
C SER A 35 6.66 -38.27 -4.65
N ASP A 36 6.37 -39.56 -4.40
CA ASP A 36 5.00 -40.08 -4.33
C ASP A 36 4.28 -39.74 -3.02
N LEU A 37 4.97 -39.11 -2.05
CA LEU A 37 4.37 -38.72 -0.78
C LEU A 37 3.35 -37.59 -0.99
N PRO A 38 2.23 -37.58 -0.24
CA PRO A 38 1.24 -36.51 -0.36
C PRO A 38 1.87 -35.13 -0.09
N PRO A 39 1.64 -34.13 -0.97
CA PRO A 39 2.25 -32.82 -0.82
C PRO A 39 1.66 -32.06 0.35
N PHE A 40 2.52 -31.30 1.04
CA PHE A 40 2.11 -30.24 1.96
C PHE A 40 2.95 -29.02 1.64
N SER A 41 2.33 -27.93 1.19
CA SER A 41 3.06 -26.72 0.84
C SER A 41 2.51 -25.51 1.58
N ILE A 42 3.42 -24.66 2.06
CA ILE A 42 3.10 -23.34 2.59
C ILE A 42 4.13 -22.33 2.08
N VAL A 43 3.74 -21.06 2.04
CA VAL A 43 4.61 -19.95 1.60
C VAL A 43 4.85 -19.00 2.77
N ILE A 44 6.10 -18.55 2.94
CA ILE A 44 6.38 -17.45 3.87
C ILE A 44 5.71 -16.18 3.34
N PRO A 45 4.98 -15.43 4.18
CA PRO A 45 4.65 -14.03 3.91
C PRO A 45 5.95 -13.25 3.74
N PRO A 46 6.30 -12.84 2.50
CA PRO A 46 7.66 -12.43 2.18
C PRO A 46 8.02 -11.17 2.98
N PRO A 47 9.03 -11.19 3.86
CA PRO A 47 9.38 -10.00 4.63
C PRO A 47 9.92 -8.89 3.71
N ASN A 48 9.54 -7.65 4.00
CA ASN A 48 9.98 -6.47 3.26
C ASN A 48 11.50 -6.24 3.43
N VAL A 49 12.22 -5.96 2.34
CA VAL A 49 13.68 -5.65 2.33
C VAL A 49 14.04 -4.26 2.91
N THR A 50 13.46 -3.92 4.06
CA THR A 50 13.56 -2.61 4.74
C THR A 50 14.41 -2.68 6.01
N GLY A 51 15.29 -3.68 6.14
CA GLY A 51 16.16 -3.93 7.29
C GLY A 51 15.83 -5.25 8.01
N SER A 52 16.06 -5.31 9.32
CA SER A 52 15.93 -6.55 10.12
C SER A 52 14.49 -6.99 10.37
N LEU A 53 14.33 -8.29 10.65
CA LEU A 53 13.14 -8.90 11.23
C LEU A 53 12.91 -8.44 12.67
N HIS A 54 11.67 -8.59 13.12
CA HIS A 54 11.22 -8.35 14.48
C HIS A 54 10.46 -9.54 15.02
N ILE A 55 10.17 -9.56 16.32
CA ILE A 55 9.46 -10.67 16.99
C ILE A 55 8.14 -11.11 16.34
N GLY A 56 7.36 -10.20 15.74
CA GLY A 56 6.18 -10.58 14.95
C GLY A 56 6.50 -11.52 13.78
N HIS A 57 7.61 -11.30 13.07
CA HIS A 57 8.09 -12.22 12.03
C HIS A 57 8.55 -13.56 12.63
N ALA A 58 9.16 -13.52 13.82
CA ALA A 58 9.57 -14.73 14.53
C ALA A 58 8.36 -15.59 14.93
N LEU A 59 7.28 -14.98 15.44
CA LEU A 59 6.03 -15.68 15.75
C LEU A 59 5.48 -16.36 14.49
N ASN A 60 5.32 -15.59 13.42
CA ASN A 60 4.78 -16.08 12.15
C ASN A 60 5.60 -17.26 11.61
N SER A 61 6.93 -17.12 11.55
CA SER A 61 7.83 -18.16 11.05
C SER A 61 7.87 -19.38 11.98
N THR A 62 7.75 -19.18 13.30
CA THR A 62 7.71 -20.28 14.28
C THR A 62 6.50 -21.17 14.07
N LEU A 63 5.31 -20.57 13.91
CA LEU A 63 4.06 -21.30 13.68
C LEU A 63 4.09 -22.08 12.37
N GLN A 64 4.63 -21.46 11.31
CA GLN A 64 4.80 -22.11 10.01
C GLN A 64 5.76 -23.31 10.10
N ASP A 65 6.93 -23.12 10.72
CA ASP A 65 7.92 -24.18 10.85
C ASP A 65 7.44 -25.36 11.70
N ILE A 66 6.62 -25.10 12.74
CA ILE A 66 5.98 -26.17 13.52
C ILE A 66 5.11 -27.05 12.61
N LEU A 67 4.25 -26.45 11.79
CA LEU A 67 3.40 -27.21 10.86
C LEU A 67 4.24 -27.96 9.82
N VAL A 68 5.26 -27.32 9.24
CA VAL A 68 6.12 -27.94 8.22
C VAL A 68 6.87 -29.14 8.78
N ARG A 69 7.48 -29.00 9.97
CA ARG A 69 8.18 -30.10 10.63
C ARG A 69 7.23 -31.22 10.99
N TRP A 70 6.06 -30.90 11.55
CA TRP A 70 5.04 -31.90 11.87
C TRP A 70 4.57 -32.66 10.62
N MET A 71 4.28 -31.96 9.53
CA MET A 71 3.85 -32.57 8.26
C MET A 71 4.94 -33.44 7.65
N ARG A 72 6.20 -32.98 7.66
CA ARG A 72 7.36 -33.76 7.21
C ARG A 72 7.49 -35.05 8.03
N MET A 73 7.40 -34.96 9.36
CA MET A 73 7.43 -36.11 10.27
C MET A 73 6.23 -37.05 10.10
N ALA A 74 5.09 -36.53 9.66
CA ALA A 74 3.88 -37.30 9.35
C ALA A 74 3.92 -37.97 7.96
N GLY A 75 5.06 -37.96 7.27
CA GLY A 75 5.23 -38.61 5.97
C GLY A 75 4.67 -37.79 4.79
N ARG A 76 4.54 -36.47 4.92
CA ARG A 76 4.20 -35.59 3.80
C ARG A 76 5.46 -35.08 3.11
N ASN A 77 5.34 -34.82 1.81
CA ASN A 77 6.33 -34.06 1.07
C ASN A 77 6.16 -32.56 1.38
N ALA A 78 6.86 -32.10 2.41
CA ALA A 78 6.64 -30.79 3.01
C ALA A 78 7.53 -29.71 2.37
N LEU A 79 6.94 -28.86 1.53
CA LEU A 79 7.55 -27.67 0.93
C LEU A 79 7.22 -26.42 1.76
N TRP A 80 8.25 -25.71 2.21
CA TRP A 80 8.10 -24.39 2.78
C TRP A 80 8.92 -23.39 1.98
N VAL A 81 8.24 -22.57 1.16
CA VAL A 81 8.89 -21.65 0.23
C VAL A 81 9.32 -20.38 0.96
N PRO A 82 10.63 -20.07 1.03
CA PRO A 82 11.11 -18.80 1.56
C PRO A 82 11.13 -17.71 0.48
N GLY A 83 11.09 -16.46 0.91
CA GLY A 83 11.32 -15.35 0.01
C GLY A 83 11.19 -13.98 0.66
N THR A 84 11.46 -12.94 -0.12
CA THR A 84 11.45 -11.53 0.34
C THR A 84 10.69 -10.62 -0.63
N ASP A 85 10.13 -9.55 -0.08
CA ASP A 85 9.35 -8.57 -0.83
C ASP A 85 10.18 -7.30 -1.08
N HIS A 86 10.19 -6.83 -2.33
CA HIS A 86 10.81 -5.58 -2.77
C HIS A 86 10.21 -4.36 -2.06
N ALA A 87 8.96 -4.46 -1.58
CA ALA A 87 8.28 -3.48 -0.73
C ALA A 87 8.16 -2.06 -1.30
N GLY A 88 8.35 -1.88 -2.61
CA GLY A 88 8.14 -0.64 -3.36
C GLY A 88 8.52 0.63 -2.59
N ILE A 89 7.50 1.43 -2.22
CA ILE A 89 7.63 2.69 -1.49
C ILE A 89 8.41 2.57 -0.18
N ALA A 90 8.31 1.44 0.52
CA ALA A 90 8.97 1.25 1.79
C ALA A 90 10.50 1.16 1.63
N THR A 91 10.96 0.36 0.67
CA THR A 91 12.39 0.24 0.36
C THR A 91 12.93 1.54 -0.22
N GLN A 92 12.20 2.14 -1.15
CA GLN A 92 12.57 3.43 -1.74
C GLN A 92 12.75 4.53 -0.66
N ASN A 93 11.79 4.67 0.27
CA ASN A 93 11.92 5.64 1.37
C ASN A 93 13.15 5.38 2.26
N VAL A 94 13.51 4.11 2.50
CA VAL A 94 14.68 3.77 3.32
C VAL A 94 15.97 4.19 2.61
N VAL A 95 16.07 3.89 1.33
CA VAL A 95 17.23 4.27 0.50
C VAL A 95 17.31 5.79 0.36
N GLU A 96 16.19 6.49 0.10
CA GLU A 96 16.14 7.96 0.06
C GLU A 96 16.61 8.58 1.38
N ARG A 97 16.19 8.05 2.53
CA ARG A 97 16.67 8.53 3.85
C ARG A 97 18.16 8.30 4.06
N GLN A 98 18.73 7.26 3.47
CA GLN A 98 20.17 7.01 3.53
C GLN A 98 20.92 7.99 2.64
N LEU A 99 20.46 8.21 1.40
CA LEU A 99 21.05 9.16 0.46
C LEU A 99 21.01 10.59 1.00
N ALA A 100 19.90 10.97 1.65
CA ALA A 100 19.74 12.28 2.28
C ALA A 100 20.78 12.57 3.38
N LYS A 101 21.41 11.56 3.99
CA LYS A 101 22.52 11.76 4.95
C LYS A 101 23.78 12.31 4.28
N ASN A 102 23.90 12.16 2.96
CA ASN A 102 24.99 12.66 2.14
C ASN A 102 24.54 13.84 1.27
N ASP A 103 23.42 14.50 1.61
CA ASP A 103 22.82 15.61 0.84
C ASP A 103 22.53 15.28 -0.64
N VAL A 104 22.27 14.00 -0.94
CA VAL A 104 21.86 13.52 -2.27
C VAL A 104 20.39 13.11 -2.21
N ASP A 105 19.60 13.58 -3.18
CA ASP A 105 18.25 13.07 -3.43
C ASP A 105 18.20 12.22 -4.71
N ARG A 106 17.10 11.47 -4.89
CA ARG A 106 16.93 10.58 -6.05
C ARG A 106 16.96 11.33 -7.40
N HIS A 107 16.41 12.54 -7.44
CA HIS A 107 16.28 13.36 -8.64
C HIS A 107 17.64 13.84 -9.13
N MET A 108 18.55 14.16 -8.20
CA MET A 108 19.94 14.48 -8.54
C MET A 108 20.65 13.34 -9.26
N MET A 109 20.36 12.08 -8.90
CA MET A 109 21.02 10.90 -9.48
C MET A 109 20.37 10.42 -10.79
N GLY A 110 19.09 10.73 -10.98
CA GLY A 110 18.26 10.14 -12.03
C GLY A 110 17.80 8.71 -11.74
N ARG A 111 16.74 8.29 -12.44
CA ARG A 111 16.01 7.03 -12.19
C ARG A 111 16.92 5.79 -12.23
N ASP A 112 17.71 5.64 -13.28
CA ASP A 112 18.52 4.43 -13.50
C ASP A 112 19.60 4.25 -12.43
N ALA A 113 20.27 5.34 -12.06
CA ALA A 113 21.28 5.31 -11.00
C ALA A 113 20.64 5.03 -9.63
N PHE A 114 19.49 5.62 -9.34
CA PHE A 114 18.75 5.35 -8.12
C PHE A 114 18.31 3.89 -8.03
N VAL A 115 17.73 3.32 -9.08
CA VAL A 115 17.30 1.90 -9.11
C VAL A 115 18.49 0.95 -8.88
N LYS A 116 19.65 1.26 -9.46
CA LYS A 116 20.90 0.50 -9.21
C LYS A 116 21.30 0.55 -7.72
N GLU A 117 21.15 1.70 -7.07
CA GLU A 117 21.45 1.85 -5.64
C GLU A 117 20.48 1.04 -4.77
N VAL A 118 19.19 1.00 -5.11
CA VAL A 118 18.21 0.17 -4.41
C VAL A 118 18.54 -1.33 -4.55
N TRP A 119 19.02 -1.76 -5.72
CA TRP A 119 19.51 -3.14 -5.91
C TRP A 119 20.72 -3.47 -5.03
N LYS A 120 21.67 -2.54 -4.87
CA LYS A 120 22.81 -2.72 -3.94
C LYS A 120 22.34 -2.86 -2.50
N TRP A 121 21.41 -1.99 -2.07
CA TRP A 121 20.77 -2.09 -0.76
C TRP A 121 20.12 -3.48 -0.57
N ARG A 122 19.38 -3.99 -1.56
CA ARG A 122 18.78 -5.33 -1.50
C ARG A 122 19.85 -6.42 -1.35
N GLN A 123 20.99 -6.32 -2.03
CA GLN A 123 22.07 -7.30 -1.92
C GLN A 123 22.70 -7.31 -0.53
N GLU A 124 22.93 -6.14 0.07
CA GLU A 124 23.51 -6.01 1.41
C GLU A 124 22.53 -6.45 2.52
N TYR A 125 21.28 -6.00 2.46
CA TYR A 125 20.31 -6.20 3.54
C TYR A 125 19.39 -7.41 3.35
N GLY A 126 19.19 -7.88 2.12
CA GLY A 126 18.36 -9.07 1.83
C GLY A 126 18.92 -10.34 2.47
N GLY A 127 20.25 -10.53 2.41
CA GLY A 127 20.91 -11.67 3.05
C GLY A 127 20.75 -11.69 4.58
N ARG A 128 20.59 -10.52 5.22
CA ARG A 128 20.36 -10.41 6.66
C ARG A 128 19.04 -11.04 7.09
N ILE A 129 17.96 -10.81 6.33
CA ILE A 129 16.64 -11.38 6.61
C ILE A 129 16.69 -12.91 6.56
N ILE A 130 17.30 -13.45 5.50
CA ILE A 130 17.46 -14.90 5.31
C ILE A 130 18.31 -15.50 6.44
N ASN A 131 19.41 -14.84 6.82
CA ASN A 131 20.24 -15.29 7.93
C ASN A 131 19.47 -15.27 9.27
N GLN A 132 18.62 -14.26 9.50
CA GLN A 132 17.77 -14.23 10.70
C GLN A 132 16.79 -15.41 10.75
N LEU A 133 16.14 -15.75 9.62
CA LEU A 133 15.27 -16.92 9.55
C LEU A 133 16.04 -18.23 9.80
N LYS A 134 17.23 -18.37 9.21
CA LYS A 134 18.13 -19.51 9.43
C LYS A 134 18.54 -19.65 10.90
N ARG A 135 18.96 -18.55 11.54
CA ARG A 135 19.27 -18.49 12.99
C ARG A 135 18.07 -18.79 13.88
N MET A 136 16.84 -18.55 13.41
CA MET A 136 15.60 -18.97 14.10
C MET A 136 15.28 -20.46 13.88
N GLY A 137 16.14 -21.22 13.20
CA GLY A 137 15.94 -22.64 12.95
C GLY A 137 14.83 -22.95 11.93
N ALA A 138 14.53 -22.03 11.02
CA ALA A 138 13.49 -22.22 10.01
C ALA A 138 13.87 -23.34 9.03
N SER A 139 13.03 -24.38 8.88
CA SER A 139 13.25 -25.51 7.96
C SER A 139 12.74 -25.26 6.54
N CYS A 140 12.99 -24.05 6.03
CA CYS A 140 12.61 -23.64 4.67
C CYS A 140 13.43 -24.36 3.62
N ASP A 141 12.85 -24.51 2.44
CA ASP A 141 13.57 -24.93 1.25
C ASP A 141 14.35 -23.76 0.65
N TRP A 142 15.59 -23.57 1.13
CA TRP A 142 16.42 -22.42 0.79
C TRP A 142 16.87 -22.38 -0.68
N GLU A 143 16.85 -23.52 -1.39
CA GLU A 143 17.15 -23.56 -2.82
C GLU A 143 16.04 -22.91 -3.66
N ARG A 144 14.83 -22.82 -3.09
CA ARG A 144 13.65 -22.22 -3.72
C ARG A 144 13.36 -20.82 -3.18
N GLU A 145 14.37 -20.10 -2.68
CA GLU A 145 14.22 -18.70 -2.29
C GLU A 145 13.70 -17.87 -3.48
N ARG A 146 12.67 -17.06 -3.21
CA ARG A 146 12.08 -16.14 -4.18
C ARG A 146 12.21 -14.69 -3.77
N PHE A 147 12.25 -13.82 -4.76
CA PHE A 147 12.17 -12.38 -4.56
C PHE A 147 11.10 -11.82 -5.50
N THR A 148 10.22 -10.98 -4.99
CA THR A 148 9.10 -10.43 -5.77
C THR A 148 9.47 -9.72 -7.08
N MET A 149 10.73 -9.31 -7.29
CA MET A 149 11.25 -8.79 -8.56
C MET A 149 12.37 -9.67 -9.17
N ASP A 150 12.45 -10.96 -8.80
CA ASP A 150 13.29 -11.92 -9.53
C ASP A 150 12.73 -12.17 -10.95
N PRO A 151 13.51 -12.77 -11.86
CA PRO A 151 13.06 -12.96 -13.25
C PRO A 151 11.77 -13.78 -13.40
N GLY A 152 11.58 -14.81 -12.57
CA GLY A 152 10.38 -15.66 -12.62
C GLY A 152 9.14 -14.94 -12.14
N MET A 153 9.25 -14.23 -11.01
CA MET A 153 8.19 -13.40 -10.45
C MET A 153 7.84 -12.23 -11.38
N SER A 154 8.83 -11.58 -11.99
CA SER A 154 8.61 -10.48 -12.93
C SER A 154 7.88 -10.94 -14.19
N LYS A 155 8.20 -12.15 -14.68
CA LYS A 155 7.48 -12.78 -15.79
C LYS A 155 6.00 -13.02 -15.44
N ALA A 156 5.70 -13.47 -14.22
CA ALA A 156 4.33 -13.62 -13.74
C ALA A 156 3.58 -12.29 -13.70
N VAL A 157 4.22 -11.24 -13.18
CA VAL A 157 3.62 -9.90 -13.10
C VAL A 157 3.27 -9.36 -14.49
N LEU A 158 4.17 -9.52 -15.47
CA LEU A 158 3.94 -9.14 -16.87
C LEU A 158 2.76 -9.94 -17.48
N GLU A 159 2.71 -11.25 -17.24
CA GLU A 159 1.60 -12.10 -17.70
C GLU A 159 0.25 -11.61 -17.18
N VAL A 160 0.17 -11.34 -15.88
CA VAL A 160 -1.06 -10.91 -15.22
C VAL A 160 -1.52 -9.55 -15.72
N PHE A 161 -0.62 -8.57 -15.79
CA PHE A 161 -0.99 -7.23 -16.23
C PHE A 161 -1.55 -7.25 -17.65
N VAL A 162 -0.82 -7.89 -18.58
CA VAL A 162 -1.20 -7.93 -19.99
C VAL A 162 -2.51 -8.70 -20.18
N SER A 163 -2.70 -9.82 -19.48
CA SER A 163 -3.94 -10.61 -19.56
C SER A 163 -5.14 -9.82 -19.04
N LEU A 164 -5.07 -9.27 -17.83
CA LEU A 164 -6.18 -8.50 -17.26
C LEU A 164 -6.50 -7.25 -18.09
N TYR A 165 -5.50 -6.62 -18.72
CA TYR A 165 -5.73 -5.50 -19.62
C TYR A 165 -6.52 -5.93 -20.86
N HIS A 166 -6.12 -7.02 -21.52
CA HIS A 166 -6.84 -7.55 -22.69
C HIS A 166 -8.25 -8.06 -22.35
N GLU A 167 -8.47 -8.52 -21.11
CA GLU A 167 -9.79 -8.88 -20.58
C GLU A 167 -10.66 -7.67 -20.19
N GLY A 168 -10.12 -6.45 -20.26
CA GLY A 168 -10.83 -5.23 -19.87
C GLY A 168 -11.03 -5.08 -18.36
N LEU A 169 -10.28 -5.87 -17.57
CA LEU A 169 -10.24 -5.83 -16.10
C LEU A 169 -9.20 -4.82 -15.60
N ILE A 170 -8.11 -4.59 -16.34
CA ILE A 170 -7.24 -3.43 -16.11
C ILE A 170 -7.64 -2.30 -17.07
N TYR A 171 -7.78 -1.10 -16.53
CA TYR A 171 -8.08 0.09 -17.30
C TYR A 171 -7.41 1.33 -16.70
N ARG A 172 -7.39 2.41 -17.47
CA ARG A 172 -6.91 3.72 -17.03
C ARG A 172 -8.10 4.64 -16.78
N GLY A 173 -8.12 5.30 -15.64
CA GLY A 173 -9.24 6.14 -15.20
C GLY A 173 -8.74 7.38 -14.45
N GLU A 174 -9.50 8.48 -14.52
CA GLU A 174 -9.26 9.64 -13.67
C GLU A 174 -10.18 9.60 -12.46
N ARG A 175 -9.60 9.29 -11.30
CA ARG A 175 -10.32 9.17 -10.02
C ARG A 175 -9.62 9.96 -8.93
N LEU A 176 -10.38 10.25 -7.88
CA LEU A 176 -9.80 10.75 -6.66
C LEU A 176 -8.98 9.63 -6.03
N ILE A 177 -7.75 9.94 -5.67
CA ILE A 177 -6.81 9.03 -5.01
C ILE A 177 -6.27 9.67 -3.75
N ASN A 178 -5.84 8.84 -2.80
CA ASN A 178 -5.03 9.32 -1.70
C ASN A 178 -3.64 9.66 -2.23
N TRP A 179 -3.21 10.92 -2.12
CA TRP A 179 -1.93 11.39 -2.61
C TRP A 179 -1.05 11.87 -1.48
N CYS A 180 0.21 11.43 -1.46
CA CYS A 180 1.20 11.93 -0.51
C CYS A 180 2.06 13.01 -1.19
N PRO A 181 1.87 14.31 -0.87
CA PRO A 181 2.57 15.41 -1.54
C PRO A 181 4.08 15.44 -1.29
N ARG A 182 4.57 14.67 -0.31
CA ARG A 182 6.01 14.54 -0.03
C ARG A 182 6.65 13.28 -0.64
N CYS A 183 5.89 12.21 -0.88
CA CYS A 183 6.40 11.04 -1.60
C CYS A 183 6.19 11.15 -3.11
N HIS A 184 5.28 12.05 -3.52
CA HIS A 184 4.78 12.20 -4.88
C HIS A 184 4.26 10.90 -5.45
N THR A 185 3.37 10.22 -4.72
CA THR A 185 2.72 9.00 -5.21
C THR A 185 1.33 8.81 -4.62
N ALA A 186 0.50 8.13 -5.38
CA ALA A 186 -0.75 7.53 -4.93
C ALA A 186 -0.50 6.54 -3.78
N LEU A 187 -1.46 6.50 -2.86
CA LEU A 187 -1.60 5.55 -1.76
C LEU A 187 -2.96 4.85 -1.90
N SER A 188 -3.04 3.61 -1.45
CA SER A 188 -4.34 2.96 -1.22
C SER A 188 -5.01 3.50 0.05
N ASP A 189 -6.33 3.35 0.18
CA ASP A 189 -7.10 3.81 1.37
C ASP A 189 -6.51 3.30 2.69
N ILE A 190 -6.00 2.08 2.68
CA ILE A 190 -5.49 1.40 3.88
C ILE A 190 -4.02 1.80 4.17
N GLU A 191 -3.33 2.49 3.24
CA GLU A 191 -2.02 3.13 3.48
C GLU A 191 -2.14 4.54 4.11
N VAL A 192 -3.36 4.97 4.41
CA VAL A 192 -3.67 6.23 5.09
C VAL A 192 -4.02 5.94 6.55
N GLU A 193 -3.12 6.31 7.45
CA GLU A 193 -3.34 6.20 8.90
C GLU A 193 -4.05 7.47 9.39
N HIS A 194 -5.14 7.29 10.11
CA HIS A 194 -5.92 8.41 10.64
C HIS A 194 -5.49 8.71 12.08
N GLU A 195 -5.19 9.99 12.34
CA GLU A 195 -4.84 10.48 13.67
C GLU A 195 -5.79 11.63 14.03
N ASP A 196 -6.33 11.58 15.24
CA ASP A 196 -7.20 12.65 15.74
C ASP A 196 -6.38 13.90 16.07
N GLU A 197 -6.74 15.02 15.46
CA GLU A 197 -6.14 16.31 15.72
C GLU A 197 -7.18 17.33 16.17
N LYS A 198 -6.72 18.29 16.99
CA LYS A 198 -7.52 19.46 17.34
C LYS A 198 -7.61 20.38 16.11
N GLY A 199 -8.76 20.36 15.46
CA GLY A 199 -9.07 21.20 14.32
C GLY A 199 -10.04 22.33 14.67
N LYS A 200 -10.49 23.01 13.62
CA LYS A 200 -11.53 24.05 13.69
C LYS A 200 -12.61 23.75 12.65
N LEU A 201 -13.85 24.09 12.97
CA LEU A 201 -14.97 24.11 12.05
C LEU A 201 -15.34 25.57 11.75
N TYR A 202 -15.33 25.92 10.46
CA TYR A 202 -15.58 27.26 9.97
C TYR A 202 -16.97 27.33 9.36
N HIS A 203 -17.75 28.33 9.77
CA HIS A 203 -19.08 28.61 9.22
C HIS A 203 -18.99 29.78 8.25
N ILE A 204 -19.20 29.52 6.97
CA ILE A 204 -19.00 30.48 5.88
C ILE A 204 -20.34 30.76 5.21
N ALA A 205 -20.67 32.03 5.02
CA ALA A 205 -21.89 32.45 4.34
C ALA A 205 -21.73 32.51 2.82
N TYR A 206 -22.62 31.84 2.10
CA TYR A 206 -22.73 31.79 0.66
C TYR A 206 -24.02 32.55 0.28
N PRO A 207 -23.91 33.80 -0.20
CA PRO A 207 -25.07 34.60 -0.57
C PRO A 207 -25.75 34.04 -1.82
N LEU A 208 -27.08 34.08 -1.85
CA LEU A 208 -27.88 33.64 -2.99
C LEU A 208 -27.74 34.63 -4.15
N SER A 209 -27.36 34.19 -5.35
CA SER A 209 -26.91 35.07 -6.45
C SER A 209 -27.95 36.11 -6.94
N HIS A 210 -29.24 35.91 -6.66
CA HIS A 210 -30.31 36.84 -7.04
C HIS A 210 -30.89 37.63 -5.86
N ASP A 211 -30.52 37.27 -4.63
CA ASP A 211 -30.88 38.00 -3.41
C ASP A 211 -29.82 37.79 -2.32
N HIS A 212 -28.84 38.70 -2.26
CA HIS A 212 -27.72 38.62 -1.30
C HIS A 212 -28.14 38.73 0.17
N ASN A 213 -29.41 39.06 0.46
CA ASN A 213 -29.92 39.04 1.84
C ASN A 213 -30.13 37.61 2.34
N ILE A 214 -30.38 36.66 1.43
CA ILE A 214 -30.48 35.24 1.76
C ILE A 214 -29.08 34.62 1.66
N ARG A 215 -28.62 34.01 2.75
CA ARG A 215 -27.29 33.39 2.83
C ARG A 215 -27.39 31.96 3.35
N LEU A 216 -26.82 31.02 2.62
CA LEU A 216 -26.61 29.67 3.12
C LEU A 216 -25.34 29.66 3.95
N THR A 217 -25.42 29.12 5.17
CA THR A 217 -24.21 28.95 5.99
C THR A 217 -23.68 27.54 5.77
N VAL A 218 -22.45 27.41 5.29
CA VAL A 218 -21.78 26.13 5.09
C VAL A 218 -20.76 25.91 6.20
N ALA A 219 -20.76 24.72 6.80
CA ALA A 219 -19.74 24.31 7.77
C ALA A 219 -18.63 23.51 7.07
N THR A 220 -17.36 23.85 7.31
CA THR A 220 -16.21 23.13 6.73
C THR A 220 -14.99 23.17 7.64
N THR A 221 -14.20 22.09 7.66
CA THR A 221 -12.88 22.05 8.31
C THR A 221 -11.75 22.54 7.39
N ARG A 222 -12.03 22.67 6.08
CA ARG A 222 -11.06 23.04 5.04
C ARG A 222 -11.55 24.25 4.22
N PRO A 223 -11.56 25.46 4.77
CA PRO A 223 -12.08 26.64 4.08
C PRO A 223 -11.29 26.99 2.81
N GLU A 224 -10.01 26.60 2.70
CA GLU A 224 -9.22 26.79 1.49
C GLU A 224 -9.77 26.01 0.29
N THR A 225 -10.34 24.82 0.52
CA THR A 225 -10.89 23.97 -0.55
C THR A 225 -12.13 24.57 -1.20
N MET A 226 -12.75 25.57 -0.58
CA MET A 226 -13.85 26.35 -1.14
C MET A 226 -13.54 26.89 -2.55
N LEU A 227 -12.28 27.22 -2.83
CA LEU A 227 -11.87 27.70 -4.16
C LEU A 227 -12.06 26.63 -5.26
N GLY A 228 -12.27 25.36 -4.89
CA GLY A 228 -12.62 24.26 -5.79
C GLY A 228 -14.10 23.90 -5.82
N ASP A 229 -14.97 24.62 -5.08
CA ASP A 229 -16.37 24.25 -4.95
C ASP A 229 -17.13 24.39 -6.27
N THR A 230 -17.99 23.42 -6.52
CA THR A 230 -18.82 23.37 -7.73
C THR A 230 -20.31 23.23 -7.44
N ALA A 231 -20.69 23.03 -6.18
CA ALA A 231 -22.07 23.14 -5.70
C ALA A 231 -22.13 23.35 -4.18
N VAL A 232 -23.32 23.69 -3.67
CA VAL A 232 -23.68 23.54 -2.26
C VAL A 232 -24.78 22.49 -2.17
N ALA A 233 -24.55 21.40 -1.45
CA ALA A 233 -25.54 20.37 -1.22
C ALA A 233 -26.38 20.67 0.02
N VAL A 234 -27.69 20.44 -0.07
CA VAL A 234 -28.64 20.48 1.03
C VAL A 234 -29.46 19.21 1.03
N HIS A 235 -29.99 18.82 2.19
CA HIS A 235 -30.87 17.64 2.22
C HIS A 235 -32.20 17.96 1.53
N PRO A 236 -32.71 17.13 0.60
CA PRO A 236 -33.95 17.41 -0.15
C PRO A 236 -35.20 17.62 0.70
N LEU A 237 -35.23 17.05 1.90
CA LEU A 237 -36.34 17.18 2.85
C LEU A 237 -36.12 18.29 3.89
N ASP A 238 -35.01 19.03 3.84
CA ASP A 238 -34.75 20.09 4.82
C ASP A 238 -35.70 21.28 4.59
N PRO A 239 -36.64 21.58 5.51
CA PRO A 239 -37.59 22.67 5.33
C PRO A 239 -36.92 24.04 5.26
N ARG A 240 -35.67 24.19 5.72
CA ARG A 240 -34.89 25.43 5.67
C ARG A 240 -34.41 25.76 4.27
N TYR A 241 -34.08 24.74 3.47
CA TYR A 241 -33.32 24.90 2.22
C TYR A 241 -33.91 24.21 0.99
N LYS A 242 -34.90 23.32 1.14
CA LYS A 242 -35.49 22.58 0.00
C LYS A 242 -35.95 23.49 -1.14
N ASP A 243 -36.50 24.67 -0.83
CA ASP A 243 -37.01 25.63 -1.81
C ASP A 243 -35.90 26.45 -2.49
N LEU A 244 -34.63 26.21 -2.10
CA LEU A 244 -33.44 26.79 -2.70
C LEU A 244 -32.76 25.84 -3.70
N ILE A 245 -33.15 24.56 -3.74
CA ILE A 245 -32.59 23.58 -4.69
C ILE A 245 -32.85 24.06 -6.13
N GLY A 246 -31.80 24.02 -6.97
CA GLY A 246 -31.82 24.52 -8.34
C GLY A 246 -31.52 26.02 -8.48
N LYS A 247 -31.49 26.78 -7.38
CA LYS A 247 -30.99 28.17 -7.36
C LYS A 247 -29.46 28.18 -7.28
N THR A 248 -28.86 29.36 -7.42
CA THR A 248 -27.40 29.53 -7.35
C THR A 248 -26.98 30.43 -6.21
N VAL A 249 -25.78 30.18 -5.68
CA VAL A 249 -25.08 31.05 -4.73
C VAL A 249 -23.82 31.62 -5.37
N ASP A 250 -23.43 32.81 -4.94
CA ASP A 250 -22.13 33.39 -5.29
C ASP A 250 -21.08 32.79 -4.35
N LEU A 251 -20.08 32.15 -4.94
CA LEU A 251 -19.01 31.51 -4.18
C LEU A 251 -18.05 32.58 -3.63
N PRO A 252 -17.88 32.70 -2.31
CA PRO A 252 -17.03 33.73 -1.71
C PRO A 252 -15.60 33.71 -2.28
N LEU A 253 -15.00 34.90 -2.39
CA LEU A 253 -13.64 35.11 -2.90
C LEU A 253 -13.42 34.78 -4.39
N THR A 254 -14.48 34.50 -5.14
CA THR A 254 -14.46 34.23 -6.58
C THR A 254 -15.55 35.04 -7.30
N THR A 255 -15.57 35.01 -8.63
CA THR A 255 -16.71 35.48 -9.43
C THR A 255 -17.69 34.36 -9.80
N ARG A 256 -17.46 33.14 -9.31
CA ARG A 256 -18.24 31.96 -9.71
C ARG A 256 -19.61 31.93 -9.06
N LYS A 257 -20.60 31.47 -9.84
CA LYS A 257 -21.92 31.09 -9.36
C LYS A 257 -22.03 29.58 -9.38
N ILE A 258 -22.40 28.98 -8.26
CA ILE A 258 -22.52 27.53 -8.13
C ILE A 258 -23.95 27.13 -7.73
N PRO A 259 -24.47 26.02 -8.25
CA PRO A 259 -25.83 25.56 -7.94
C PRO A 259 -25.97 25.05 -6.50
N ILE A 260 -27.18 25.17 -5.98
CA ILE A 260 -27.64 24.45 -4.79
C ILE A 260 -28.28 23.14 -5.26
N ILE A 261 -27.79 22.01 -4.76
CA ILE A 261 -28.25 20.67 -5.15
C ILE A 261 -28.87 19.95 -3.96
N GLY A 262 -29.81 19.04 -4.23
CA GLY A 262 -30.40 18.17 -3.22
C GLY A 262 -29.68 16.82 -3.18
N ASP A 263 -28.98 16.50 -2.08
CA ASP A 263 -28.32 15.19 -1.91
C ASP A 263 -28.57 14.65 -0.49
N SER A 264 -29.36 13.58 -0.38
CA SER A 264 -29.72 12.93 0.89
C SER A 264 -28.69 11.92 1.40
N ILE A 265 -27.67 11.60 0.60
CA ILE A 265 -26.57 10.70 0.96
C ILE A 265 -25.40 11.51 1.55
N LEU A 266 -25.10 12.68 0.96
CA LEU A 266 -24.03 13.55 1.41
C LEU A 266 -24.42 14.38 2.63
N VAL A 267 -25.68 14.82 2.71
CA VAL A 267 -26.11 15.78 3.74
C VAL A 267 -26.92 15.09 4.81
N ASP A 268 -26.41 15.10 6.03
CA ASP A 268 -27.16 14.74 7.23
C ASP A 268 -27.96 15.97 7.73
N LEU A 269 -29.25 15.77 8.03
CA LEU A 269 -30.15 16.81 8.53
C LEU A 269 -29.72 17.33 9.92
N GLU A 270 -29.15 16.46 10.75
CA GLU A 270 -28.80 16.75 12.15
C GLU A 270 -27.38 17.34 12.30
N PHE A 271 -26.53 17.20 11.27
CA PHE A 271 -25.14 17.63 11.33
C PHE A 271 -24.92 19.06 10.79
N GLY A 272 -24.19 19.87 11.55
CA GLY A 272 -23.75 21.20 11.13
C GLY A 272 -24.91 22.15 10.85
N THR A 273 -24.94 22.73 9.65
CA THR A 273 -25.96 23.71 9.24
C THR A 273 -27.09 23.11 8.40
N GLY A 274 -26.97 21.86 7.93
CA GLY A 274 -27.83 21.29 6.89
C GLY A 274 -27.45 21.70 5.45
N ALA A 275 -26.32 22.40 5.27
CA ALA A 275 -25.75 22.75 3.97
C ALA A 275 -24.24 22.44 3.95
N VAL A 276 -23.79 21.71 2.93
CA VAL A 276 -22.42 21.20 2.77
C VAL A 276 -21.84 21.73 1.45
N LYS A 277 -20.62 22.27 1.48
CA LYS A 277 -19.91 22.61 0.23
C LYS A 277 -19.54 21.32 -0.50
N VAL A 278 -19.65 21.32 -1.82
CA VAL A 278 -19.26 20.18 -2.64
C VAL A 278 -18.02 20.54 -3.44
N THR A 279 -16.89 19.89 -3.12
CA THR A 279 -15.59 20.07 -3.78
C THR A 279 -15.10 18.76 -4.41
N PRO A 280 -15.69 18.30 -5.54
CA PRO A 280 -15.51 16.94 -6.06
C PRO A 280 -14.06 16.50 -6.34
N ALA A 281 -13.12 17.43 -6.50
CA ALA A 281 -11.72 17.10 -6.79
C ALA A 281 -10.83 16.97 -5.54
N HIS A 282 -11.36 17.17 -4.33
CA HIS A 282 -10.57 17.25 -3.08
C HIS A 282 -11.20 16.53 -1.87
N ASP A 283 -12.32 15.84 -2.05
CA ASP A 283 -12.97 15.00 -1.03
C ASP A 283 -13.71 13.82 -1.67
N PHE A 284 -13.62 12.63 -1.08
CA PHE A 284 -14.20 11.41 -1.65
C PHE A 284 -15.72 11.40 -1.60
N ASN A 285 -16.34 11.92 -0.54
CA ASN A 285 -17.79 12.00 -0.44
C ASN A 285 -18.33 13.04 -1.43
N ASP A 286 -17.64 14.17 -1.57
CA ASP A 286 -17.97 15.20 -2.56
C ASP A 286 -17.79 14.69 -3.99
N TYR A 287 -16.77 13.86 -4.25
CA TYR A 287 -16.55 13.21 -5.55
C TYR A 287 -17.74 12.31 -5.90
N GLU A 288 -18.12 11.41 -4.99
CA GLU A 288 -19.26 10.51 -5.19
C GLU A 288 -20.58 11.30 -5.36
N ALA A 289 -20.79 12.38 -4.59
CA ALA A 289 -21.93 13.28 -4.78
C ALA A 289 -21.92 13.93 -6.16
N GLY A 290 -20.79 14.48 -6.58
CA GLY A 290 -20.62 15.04 -7.91
C GLY A 290 -20.92 14.06 -9.05
N MET A 291 -20.62 12.77 -8.83
CA MET A 291 -20.93 11.69 -9.77
C MET A 291 -22.39 11.23 -9.75
N ARG A 292 -23.14 11.44 -8.65
CA ARG A 292 -24.57 11.10 -8.56
C ARG A 292 -25.48 12.08 -9.31
N HIS A 293 -25.07 13.34 -9.45
CA HIS A 293 -25.85 14.36 -10.15
C HIS A 293 -25.70 14.30 -11.67
N VAL A 294 -26.74 14.73 -12.39
CA VAL A 294 -26.79 14.72 -13.86
C VAL A 294 -27.12 16.13 -14.39
N PRO A 295 -26.27 16.74 -15.24
CA PRO A 295 -24.92 16.28 -15.58
C PRO A 295 -24.01 16.23 -14.33
N ASN A 296 -22.94 15.42 -14.39
CA ASN A 296 -22.00 15.34 -13.28
C ASN A 296 -21.40 16.71 -12.97
N LEU A 297 -21.15 16.96 -11.68
CA LEU A 297 -20.57 18.23 -11.26
C LEU A 297 -19.13 18.38 -11.79
N PRO A 298 -18.72 19.59 -12.18
CA PRO A 298 -17.34 19.84 -12.56
C PRO A 298 -16.38 19.49 -11.43
N ARG A 299 -15.16 19.08 -11.79
CA ARG A 299 -14.09 18.71 -10.86
C ARG A 299 -12.94 19.71 -11.01
N ILE A 300 -12.87 20.71 -10.12
CA ILE A 300 -11.87 21.78 -10.19
C ILE A 300 -10.67 21.43 -9.29
N LYS A 301 -9.51 21.16 -9.89
CA LYS A 301 -8.27 20.91 -9.16
C LYS A 301 -7.72 22.22 -8.58
N MET A 302 -7.90 22.45 -7.28
CA MET A 302 -7.41 23.64 -6.59
C MET A 302 -6.04 23.46 -5.89
N LEU A 303 -5.59 22.22 -5.71
CA LEU A 303 -4.24 21.88 -5.25
C LEU A 303 -3.43 21.23 -6.36
N ASN A 304 -2.15 21.59 -6.43
CA ASN A 304 -1.15 20.88 -7.24
C ASN A 304 -0.62 19.62 -6.50
N GLU A 305 0.27 18.87 -7.14
CA GLU A 305 0.87 17.66 -6.57
C GLU A 305 1.73 17.88 -5.31
N ASN A 306 2.08 19.14 -4.99
CA ASN A 306 2.79 19.51 -3.77
C ASN A 306 1.85 19.94 -2.63
N ALA A 307 0.53 19.79 -2.81
CA ALA A 307 -0.49 20.32 -1.90
C ALA A 307 -0.43 21.85 -1.73
N GLU A 308 -0.09 22.56 -2.81
CA GLU A 308 -0.10 24.02 -2.90
C GLU A 308 -1.23 24.51 -3.80
N ILE A 309 -1.72 25.73 -3.57
CA ILE A 309 -2.80 26.30 -4.37
C ILE A 309 -2.38 26.45 -5.84
N ALA A 310 -3.13 25.80 -6.72
CA ALA A 310 -2.85 25.74 -8.14
C ALA A 310 -3.07 27.10 -8.84
N PRO A 311 -2.27 27.44 -9.86
CA PRO A 311 -2.34 28.73 -10.55
C PRO A 311 -3.51 28.83 -11.55
N ASP A 312 -4.19 27.74 -11.87
CA ASP A 312 -5.19 27.63 -12.94
C ASP A 312 -6.63 27.51 -12.43
N ILE A 313 -6.87 27.79 -11.14
CA ILE A 313 -8.21 27.82 -10.56
C ILE A 313 -9.08 28.86 -11.31
N PRO A 314 -10.23 28.47 -11.89
CA PRO A 314 -11.08 29.38 -12.65
C PRO A 314 -11.66 30.49 -11.76
N GLU A 315 -11.71 31.72 -12.30
CA GLU A 315 -12.55 32.82 -11.77
C GLU A 315 -12.28 33.22 -10.31
N MET A 316 -11.10 32.89 -9.78
CA MET A 316 -10.61 33.41 -8.49
C MET A 316 -10.26 34.90 -8.61
N LEU A 317 -10.69 35.70 -7.63
CA LEU A 317 -10.43 37.15 -7.62
C LEU A 317 -8.91 37.45 -7.69
N PRO A 318 -8.45 38.45 -8.48
CA PRO A 318 -7.03 38.72 -8.69
C PRO A 318 -6.22 38.93 -7.40
N ASP A 319 -6.76 39.68 -6.44
CA ASP A 319 -6.08 39.95 -5.16
C ASP A 319 -5.97 38.70 -4.29
N VAL A 320 -6.98 37.84 -4.32
CA VAL A 320 -6.96 36.54 -3.63
C VAL A 320 -5.91 35.66 -4.28
N ARG A 321 -5.94 35.53 -5.61
CA ARG A 321 -4.97 34.77 -6.40
C ARG A 321 -3.53 35.13 -6.07
N LYS A 322 -3.20 36.43 -6.05
CA LYS A 322 -1.86 36.94 -5.70
C LYS A 322 -1.41 36.51 -4.30
N GLN A 323 -2.35 36.39 -3.37
CA GLN A 323 -2.08 36.04 -1.97
C GLN A 323 -2.03 34.55 -1.69
N VAL A 324 -2.62 33.67 -2.51
CA VAL A 324 -2.72 32.25 -2.16
C VAL A 324 -2.00 31.30 -3.12
N VAL A 325 -1.86 31.64 -4.40
CA VAL A 325 -1.22 30.75 -5.41
C VAL A 325 0.20 30.39 -5.00
N GLY A 326 0.55 29.10 -5.14
CA GLY A 326 1.85 28.55 -4.78
C GLY A 326 2.10 28.44 -3.27
N LYS A 327 1.12 28.76 -2.42
CA LYS A 327 1.24 28.54 -0.97
C LYS A 327 0.73 27.15 -0.59
N PRO A 328 1.35 26.46 0.38
CA PRO A 328 0.84 25.22 0.93
C PRO A 328 -0.58 25.37 1.48
N ALA A 329 -1.42 24.35 1.34
CA ALA A 329 -2.84 24.37 1.73
C ALA A 329 -3.07 24.90 3.16
N LYS A 330 -2.28 24.46 4.14
CA LYS A 330 -2.38 24.92 5.54
C LYS A 330 -2.09 26.43 5.69
N LYS A 331 -1.18 26.98 4.90
CA LYS A 331 -0.86 28.42 4.91
C LYS A 331 -1.94 29.22 4.18
N ALA A 332 -2.40 28.72 3.04
CA ALA A 332 -3.50 29.32 2.30
C ALA A 332 -4.79 29.35 3.14
N ARG A 333 -5.06 28.31 3.95
CA ARG A 333 -6.17 28.27 4.90
C ARG A 333 -6.24 29.49 5.81
N GLY A 334 -5.12 29.87 6.44
CA GLY A 334 -5.07 31.05 7.31
C GLY A 334 -5.47 32.33 6.56
N ILE A 335 -4.86 32.54 5.39
CA ILE A 335 -5.12 33.71 4.54
C ILE A 335 -6.58 33.76 4.07
N ILE A 336 -7.14 32.61 3.66
CA ILE A 336 -8.54 32.52 3.21
C ILE A 336 -9.49 32.86 4.36
N VAL A 337 -9.23 32.37 5.57
CA VAL A 337 -10.06 32.67 6.75
C VAL A 337 -10.03 34.17 7.07
N GLU A 338 -8.85 34.81 7.02
CA GLU A 338 -8.71 36.26 7.21
C GLU A 338 -9.51 37.04 6.16
N LEU A 339 -9.35 36.71 4.87
CA LEU A 339 -10.08 37.35 3.77
C LEU A 339 -11.61 37.16 3.87
N LEU A 340 -12.06 35.98 4.30
CA LEU A 340 -13.47 35.72 4.56
C LEU A 340 -14.00 36.57 5.71
N SER A 341 -13.21 36.77 6.77
CA SER A 341 -13.57 37.61 7.91
C SER A 341 -13.65 39.09 7.49
N GLU A 342 -12.64 39.60 6.78
CA GLU A 342 -12.59 40.99 6.31
C GLU A 342 -13.76 41.35 5.39
N LYS A 343 -14.19 40.39 4.56
CA LYS A 343 -15.32 40.56 3.63
C LYS A 343 -16.68 40.20 4.24
N GLY A 344 -16.73 39.85 5.54
CA GLY A 344 -17.98 39.54 6.25
C GLY A 344 -18.66 38.24 5.81
N TYR A 345 -17.90 37.30 5.25
CA TYR A 345 -18.40 35.97 4.89
C TYR A 345 -18.18 34.93 6.00
N LEU A 346 -17.21 35.13 6.89
CA LEU A 346 -17.00 34.25 8.04
C LEU A 346 -18.01 34.58 9.14
N ILE A 347 -18.89 33.63 9.47
CA ILE A 347 -19.95 33.80 10.48
C ILE A 347 -19.44 33.47 11.89
N LYS A 348 -18.83 32.29 12.04
CA LYS A 348 -18.23 31.84 13.30
C LYS A 348 -17.17 30.77 13.06
N THR A 349 -16.32 30.56 14.06
CA THR A 349 -15.32 29.49 14.09
C THR A 349 -15.45 28.76 15.42
N GLU A 350 -15.47 27.42 15.37
CA GLU A 350 -15.62 26.56 16.56
C GLU A 350 -14.48 25.55 16.61
N ASP A 351 -14.09 25.14 17.81
CA ASP A 351 -13.14 24.04 17.98
C ASP A 351 -13.83 22.73 17.61
N HIS A 352 -13.17 21.93 16.77
CA HIS A 352 -13.73 20.68 16.28
C HIS A 352 -12.61 19.65 16.11
N PRO A 353 -12.57 18.60 16.95
CA PRO A 353 -11.65 17.50 16.72
C PRO A 353 -12.03 16.79 15.42
N HIS A 354 -11.04 16.45 14.61
CA HIS A 354 -11.27 15.66 13.41
C HIS A 354 -10.13 14.67 13.19
N SER A 355 -10.43 13.60 12.46
CA SER A 355 -9.45 12.58 12.11
C SER A 355 -8.75 12.96 10.79
N ILE A 356 -7.43 13.14 10.81
CA ILE A 356 -6.65 13.49 9.63
C ILE A 356 -5.94 12.25 9.09
N GLY A 357 -6.14 11.96 7.80
CA GLY A 357 -5.39 10.95 7.08
C GLY A 357 -3.93 11.38 6.84
N LYS A 358 -2.98 10.56 7.30
CA LYS A 358 -1.55 10.76 7.12
C LYS A 358 -0.93 9.55 6.43
N CYS A 359 0.11 9.80 5.65
CA CYS A 359 0.81 8.71 4.99
C CYS A 359 1.51 7.85 6.05
N TYR A 360 1.20 6.55 6.08
CA TYR A 360 1.65 5.62 7.11
C TYR A 360 3.18 5.58 7.33
N ARG A 361 3.97 5.89 6.30
CA ARG A 361 5.45 5.83 6.38
C ARG A 361 6.13 7.06 6.96
N CYS A 362 5.50 8.19 6.77
CA CYS A 362 6.23 9.44 6.72
C CYS A 362 5.41 10.65 7.12
N LYS A 363 4.15 10.38 7.48
CA LYS A 363 3.32 11.17 8.38
C LYS A 363 2.89 12.54 7.85
N THR A 364 3.28 12.89 6.63
CA THR A 364 2.67 13.99 5.88
C THR A 364 1.18 13.72 5.68
N VAL A 365 0.39 14.77 5.83
CA VAL A 365 -1.06 14.75 5.55
C VAL A 365 -1.28 14.33 4.09
N VAL A 366 -2.21 13.40 3.91
CA VAL A 366 -2.60 12.89 2.60
C VAL A 366 -3.67 13.82 2.03
N GLU A 367 -3.55 14.13 0.75
CA GLU A 367 -4.53 14.91 0.02
C GLU A 367 -5.35 14.00 -0.90
N PRO A 368 -6.69 14.05 -0.87
CA PRO A 368 -7.47 13.52 -1.96
C PRO A 368 -7.15 14.32 -3.23
N TYR A 369 -6.66 13.64 -4.25
CA TYR A 369 -6.12 14.27 -5.46
C TYR A 369 -6.65 13.58 -6.70
N LEU A 370 -7.13 14.37 -7.67
CA LEU A 370 -7.67 13.83 -8.91
C LEU A 370 -6.54 13.55 -9.90
N SER A 371 -6.31 12.27 -10.22
CA SER A 371 -5.18 11.85 -11.05
C SER A 371 -5.56 10.71 -12.02
N PRO A 372 -5.06 10.72 -13.27
CA PRO A 372 -5.10 9.56 -14.14
C PRO A 372 -4.25 8.43 -13.56
N GLN A 373 -4.84 7.27 -13.32
CA GLN A 373 -4.17 6.09 -12.73
C GLN A 373 -4.65 4.81 -13.40
N TRP A 374 -3.89 3.73 -13.19
CA TRP A 374 -4.25 2.38 -13.60
C TRP A 374 -4.99 1.66 -12.49
N PHE A 375 -6.10 1.01 -12.85
CA PHE A 375 -6.99 0.32 -11.91
C PHE A 375 -7.28 -1.10 -12.37
N VAL A 376 -7.45 -2.01 -11.40
CA VAL A 376 -8.08 -3.32 -11.59
C VAL A 376 -9.54 -3.23 -11.18
N LYS A 377 -10.46 -3.64 -12.06
CA LYS A 377 -11.88 -3.84 -11.74
C LYS A 377 -12.01 -4.99 -10.77
N THR A 378 -12.33 -4.69 -9.51
CA THR A 378 -12.28 -5.68 -8.43
C THR A 378 -13.55 -6.48 -8.30
N GLU A 379 -14.72 -5.89 -8.55
CA GLU A 379 -16.03 -6.54 -8.44
C GLU A 379 -16.10 -7.95 -9.09
N PRO A 380 -15.72 -8.15 -10.38
CA PRO A 380 -15.79 -9.46 -11.01
C PRO A 380 -14.80 -10.49 -10.42
N LEU A 381 -13.72 -10.02 -9.77
CA LEU A 381 -12.74 -10.87 -9.10
C LEU A 381 -13.14 -11.18 -7.65
N ALA A 382 -13.81 -10.23 -6.99
CA ALA A 382 -14.24 -10.32 -5.61
C ALA A 382 -15.41 -11.30 -5.43
N ALA A 383 -16.37 -11.31 -6.37
CA ALA A 383 -17.52 -12.20 -6.32
C ALA A 383 -17.16 -13.70 -6.15
N PRO A 384 -16.29 -14.31 -6.99
CA PRO A 384 -15.88 -15.70 -6.78
C PRO A 384 -15.04 -15.89 -5.50
N ALA A 385 -14.25 -14.89 -5.10
CA ALA A 385 -13.45 -14.94 -3.88
C ALA A 385 -14.33 -14.98 -2.60
N ILE A 386 -15.41 -14.20 -2.56
CA ILE A 386 -16.41 -14.25 -1.50
C ILE A 386 -17.05 -15.64 -1.45
N LYS A 387 -17.50 -16.12 -2.62
CA LYS A 387 -18.22 -17.39 -2.75
C LYS A 387 -17.44 -18.59 -2.21
N VAL A 388 -16.14 -18.70 -2.49
CA VAL A 388 -15.35 -19.85 -2.01
C VAL A 388 -15.16 -19.87 -0.49
N VAL A 389 -15.21 -18.72 0.17
CA VAL A 389 -15.17 -18.62 1.63
C VAL A 389 -16.55 -18.93 2.21
N GLU A 390 -17.63 -18.41 1.61
CA GLU A 390 -19.02 -18.75 2.01
C GLU A 390 -19.31 -20.26 1.89
N GLU A 391 -18.78 -20.92 0.85
CA GLU A 391 -18.88 -22.36 0.64
C GLU A 391 -17.94 -23.19 1.54
N GLY A 392 -17.05 -22.55 2.31
CA GLY A 392 -16.10 -23.22 3.19
C GLY A 392 -14.96 -23.95 2.48
N LYS A 393 -14.71 -23.65 1.18
CA LYS A 393 -13.54 -24.16 0.44
C LYS A 393 -12.24 -23.53 0.91
N ILE A 394 -12.32 -22.28 1.39
CA ILE A 394 -11.25 -21.61 2.13
C ILE A 394 -11.78 -21.33 3.53
N GLN A 395 -11.06 -21.76 4.56
CA GLN A 395 -11.48 -21.63 5.96
C GLN A 395 -10.56 -20.67 6.72
N PHE A 396 -11.14 -19.69 7.41
CA PHE A 396 -10.38 -18.81 8.29
C PHE A 396 -10.34 -19.37 9.71
N VAL A 397 -9.16 -19.35 10.32
CA VAL A 397 -8.92 -19.78 11.70
C VAL A 397 -8.25 -18.63 12.45
N PRO A 398 -8.89 -18.05 13.49
CA PRO A 398 -10.25 -18.32 13.97
C PRO A 398 -11.35 -17.86 12.99
N LYS A 399 -12.51 -18.55 13.04
CA LYS A 399 -13.66 -18.29 12.15
C LYS A 399 -14.19 -16.85 12.19
N GLY A 400 -14.03 -16.15 13.30
CA GLY A 400 -14.48 -14.75 13.45
C GLY A 400 -13.88 -13.78 12.43
N TRP A 401 -12.75 -14.10 11.80
CA TRP A 401 -12.13 -13.26 10.75
C TRP A 401 -12.88 -13.32 9.41
N GLU A 402 -13.77 -14.28 9.20
CA GLU A 402 -14.64 -14.32 8.01
C GLU A 402 -15.51 -13.06 7.92
N ASN A 403 -16.05 -12.58 9.04
CA ASN A 403 -16.88 -11.37 9.07
C ASN A 403 -16.11 -10.14 8.57
N THR A 404 -14.88 -9.97 9.06
CA THR A 404 -13.97 -8.90 8.64
C THR A 404 -13.63 -9.03 7.16
N TYR A 405 -13.36 -10.25 6.68
CA TYR A 405 -13.13 -10.52 5.26
C TYR A 405 -14.35 -10.15 4.39
N PHE A 406 -15.56 -10.59 4.77
CA PHE A 406 -16.79 -10.33 4.00
C PHE A 406 -17.18 -8.86 3.98
N GLU A 407 -17.10 -8.17 5.12
CA GLU A 407 -17.38 -6.74 5.21
C GLU A 407 -16.55 -5.95 4.21
N TRP A 408 -15.27 -6.27 4.10
CA TRP A 408 -14.38 -5.60 3.16
C TRP A 408 -14.61 -6.02 1.72
N MET A 409 -14.71 -7.33 1.45
CA MET A 409 -14.86 -7.84 0.10
C MET A 409 -16.16 -7.41 -0.56
N ARG A 410 -17.25 -7.23 0.20
CA ARG A 410 -18.54 -6.77 -0.32
C ARG A 410 -18.56 -5.26 -0.63
N ASN A 411 -17.67 -4.48 -0.03
CA ASN A 411 -17.57 -3.03 -0.21
C ASN A 411 -16.32 -2.61 -1.01
N ILE A 412 -15.59 -3.58 -1.58
CA ILE A 412 -14.33 -3.33 -2.25
C ILE A 412 -14.52 -2.42 -3.48
N LYS A 413 -13.66 -1.40 -3.59
CA LYS A 413 -13.57 -0.52 -4.77
C LYS A 413 -12.50 -1.01 -5.74
N ASP A 414 -12.49 -0.48 -6.95
CA ASP A 414 -11.45 -0.82 -7.94
C ASP A 414 -10.07 -0.46 -7.38
N TRP A 415 -9.13 -1.36 -7.58
CA TRP A 415 -7.83 -1.28 -6.96
C TRP A 415 -6.88 -0.44 -7.81
N CYS A 416 -6.44 0.70 -7.27
CA CYS A 416 -5.39 1.51 -7.88
C CYS A 416 -4.04 0.77 -7.83
N ILE A 417 -3.52 0.39 -9.00
CA ILE A 417 -2.32 -0.43 -9.15
C ILE A 417 -1.09 0.34 -9.63
N SER A 418 -1.21 1.60 -10.05
CA SER A 418 -0.06 2.43 -10.42
C SER A 418 0.52 3.19 -9.22
N ARG A 419 1.83 3.40 -9.22
CA ARG A 419 2.59 4.16 -8.23
C ARG A 419 3.66 5.00 -8.93
N GLN A 420 3.80 6.25 -8.52
CA GLN A 420 4.73 7.24 -9.11
C GLN A 420 6.11 7.19 -8.43
N ILE A 421 6.51 5.98 -8.03
CA ILE A 421 7.83 5.70 -7.44
C ILE A 421 8.73 5.06 -8.51
N TRP A 422 10.02 4.91 -8.22
CA TRP A 422 10.98 4.38 -9.19
C TRP A 422 11.33 2.91 -8.95
N TRP A 423 11.16 2.45 -7.70
CA TRP A 423 11.40 1.06 -7.32
C TRP A 423 10.12 0.22 -7.38
N GLY A 424 10.09 -0.75 -8.29
CA GLY A 424 8.97 -1.67 -8.49
C GLY A 424 8.94 -2.22 -9.91
N HIS A 425 7.92 -3.02 -10.23
CA HIS A 425 7.70 -3.52 -11.59
C HIS A 425 7.17 -2.38 -12.47
N GLN A 426 7.95 -1.90 -13.42
CA GLN A 426 7.46 -0.86 -14.34
C GLN A 426 6.28 -1.37 -15.17
N ILE A 427 5.24 -0.55 -15.30
CA ILE A 427 4.03 -0.95 -16.02
C ILE A 427 4.36 -1.24 -17.49
N PRO A 428 3.94 -2.40 -18.05
CA PRO A 428 4.22 -2.77 -19.43
C PRO A 428 3.21 -2.13 -20.39
N ALA A 429 3.15 -0.79 -20.38
CA ALA A 429 2.36 0.03 -21.27
C ALA A 429 3.26 1.08 -21.93
N TRP A 430 3.14 1.26 -23.25
CA TRP A 430 3.93 2.22 -24.03
C TRP A 430 3.02 3.20 -24.77
N TYR A 431 3.46 4.44 -24.87
CA TYR A 431 2.74 5.50 -25.56
C TYR A 431 3.55 5.98 -26.75
N CYS A 432 2.91 6.04 -27.91
CA CYS A 432 3.52 6.64 -29.09
C CYS A 432 3.43 8.16 -29.00
N LEU A 433 4.59 8.83 -28.96
CA LEU A 433 4.66 10.29 -28.86
C LEU A 433 4.04 10.99 -30.08
N GLU A 434 4.05 10.34 -31.25
CA GLU A 434 3.43 10.89 -32.46
C GLU A 434 1.90 10.75 -32.46
N CYS A 435 1.35 9.68 -31.88
CA CYS A 435 -0.10 9.47 -31.80
C CYS A 435 -0.73 10.18 -30.60
N ASN A 436 0.05 10.49 -29.57
CA ASN A 436 -0.40 11.07 -28.30
C ASN A 436 0.22 12.45 -28.05
N LYS A 437 0.49 13.25 -29.10
CA LYS A 437 1.20 14.54 -28.99
C LYS A 437 0.58 15.52 -27.99
N THR A 438 -0.74 15.51 -27.86
CA THR A 438 -1.49 16.36 -26.91
C THR A 438 -1.64 15.73 -25.54
N GLU A 439 -1.47 14.41 -25.44
CA GLU A 439 -1.74 13.62 -24.24
C GLU A 439 -0.48 13.20 -23.50
N VAL A 440 0.70 13.26 -24.12
CA VAL A 440 1.97 12.95 -23.47
C VAL A 440 2.85 14.18 -23.56
N LEU A 441 3.06 14.82 -22.41
CA LEU A 441 3.84 16.03 -22.29
C LEU A 441 5.15 15.73 -21.56
N GLU A 442 6.24 16.24 -22.12
CA GLU A 442 7.55 16.25 -21.49
C GLU A 442 7.71 17.57 -20.73
N VAL A 443 7.76 17.49 -19.40
CA VAL A 443 7.85 18.66 -18.52
C VAL A 443 9.22 18.68 -17.84
N PRO A 444 10.03 19.73 -18.03
CA PRO A 444 11.28 19.89 -17.28
C PRO A 444 10.99 20.08 -15.79
N VAL A 445 11.60 19.27 -14.92
CA VAL A 445 11.36 19.31 -13.47
C VAL A 445 12.42 20.12 -12.75
N ARG A 446 13.70 19.80 -12.94
CA ARG A 446 14.87 20.48 -12.33
C ARG A 446 16.16 20.20 -13.14
N PRO A 447 17.24 20.99 -12.97
CA PRO A 447 18.58 20.60 -13.41
C PRO A 447 19.05 19.39 -12.57
N ALA A 448 19.32 18.26 -13.21
CA ALA A 448 19.96 17.09 -12.60
C ALA A 448 21.49 17.24 -12.66
N MET A 449 22.17 16.82 -11.59
CA MET A 449 23.64 16.76 -11.53
C MET A 449 24.10 15.37 -11.98
N ALA A 450 24.44 15.21 -13.26
CA ALA A 450 25.05 13.98 -13.73
C ALA A 450 26.48 13.84 -13.19
N VAL A 451 26.80 12.68 -12.60
CA VAL A 451 28.19 12.30 -12.29
C VAL A 451 28.81 11.72 -13.57
N ALA A 452 29.78 12.42 -14.16
CA ALA A 452 30.53 11.90 -15.29
C ALA A 452 31.43 10.74 -14.86
N GLU A 453 31.45 9.66 -15.65
CA GLU A 453 32.55 8.69 -15.58
C GLU A 453 33.85 9.43 -15.92
N GLY A 454 34.73 9.61 -14.94
CA GLY A 454 36.01 10.31 -15.12
C GLY A 454 35.98 11.81 -14.81
N GLY A 455 35.63 12.19 -13.59
CA GLY A 455 36.26 13.31 -12.86
C GLY A 455 36.31 14.71 -13.51
N SER A 456 35.44 15.03 -14.47
CA SER A 456 35.31 16.38 -15.02
C SER A 456 33.89 16.94 -14.80
N LEU A 457 33.81 18.27 -14.74
CA LEU A 457 32.68 19.10 -14.26
C LEU A 457 31.29 18.62 -14.73
N PRO A 458 30.24 18.74 -13.89
CA PRO A 458 28.90 18.21 -14.17
C PRO A 458 28.27 18.93 -15.36
N THR A 459 27.84 18.14 -16.36
CA THR A 459 26.93 18.61 -17.41
C THR A 459 25.52 18.63 -16.84
N GLN A 460 24.88 19.81 -16.85
CA GLN A 460 23.47 19.95 -16.48
C GLN A 460 22.62 19.17 -17.50
N THR A 461 21.96 18.12 -17.05
CA THR A 461 20.88 17.48 -17.82
C THR A 461 19.58 17.83 -17.13
N GLU A 462 18.57 18.31 -17.87
CA GLU A 462 17.26 18.57 -17.27
C GLU A 462 16.54 17.24 -17.06
N GLU A 463 16.02 17.00 -15.84
CA GLU A 463 15.15 15.85 -15.60
C GLU A 463 13.81 16.12 -16.30
N ILE A 464 13.47 15.29 -17.28
CA ILE A 464 12.18 15.34 -17.98
C ILE A 464 11.19 14.41 -17.28
N LYS A 465 10.07 14.96 -16.80
CA LYS A 465 8.92 14.19 -16.32
C LYS A 465 7.89 14.04 -17.42
N LEU A 466 7.47 12.80 -17.65
CA LEU A 466 6.36 12.49 -18.53
C LEU A 466 5.04 12.70 -17.78
N VAL A 467 4.21 13.61 -18.28
CA VAL A 467 2.82 13.79 -17.86
C VAL A 467 1.93 13.14 -18.90
N ILE A 468 1.23 12.09 -18.50
CA ILE A 468 0.38 11.31 -19.39
C ILE A 468 -1.08 11.62 -19.08
N GLY A 469 -1.76 12.32 -19.98
CA GLY A 469 -3.19 12.64 -19.93
C GLY A 469 -4.08 11.41 -20.04
N ILE A 470 -5.31 11.50 -19.53
CA ILE A 470 -6.23 10.36 -19.43
C ILE A 470 -6.61 9.74 -20.78
N ASP A 471 -6.65 10.56 -21.84
CA ASP A 471 -7.03 10.12 -23.19
C ASP A 471 -5.88 9.48 -23.97
N ALA A 472 -4.66 9.48 -23.41
CA ALA A 472 -3.52 8.80 -24.01
C ALA A 472 -3.82 7.32 -24.21
N LYS A 473 -3.55 6.81 -25.42
CA LYS A 473 -3.80 5.42 -25.80
C LYS A 473 -2.53 4.59 -25.58
N PRO A 474 -2.51 3.66 -24.61
CA PRO A 474 -1.38 2.79 -24.37
C PRO A 474 -1.36 1.62 -25.38
N ILE A 475 -0.16 1.17 -25.69
CA ILE A 475 0.15 -0.12 -26.30
C ILE A 475 0.58 -1.02 -25.13
N VAL A 476 -0.15 -2.09 -24.83
CA VAL A 476 0.15 -2.99 -23.70
C VAL A 476 0.62 -4.33 -24.23
N GLN A 477 1.80 -4.78 -23.78
CA GLN A 477 2.41 -6.03 -24.25
C GLN A 477 3.54 -6.49 -23.33
N LYS A 478 3.92 -7.77 -23.38
CA LYS A 478 4.94 -8.34 -22.46
C LYS A 478 6.36 -7.88 -22.81
N GLU A 479 6.64 -7.72 -24.09
CA GLU A 479 7.96 -7.28 -24.59
C GLU A 479 7.89 -5.82 -25.08
N PRO A 480 8.97 -5.03 -24.99
CA PRO A 480 8.97 -3.65 -25.47
C PRO A 480 8.71 -3.55 -27.00
N PRO A 481 7.69 -2.76 -27.43
CA PRO A 481 7.40 -2.56 -28.84
C PRO A 481 8.52 -1.79 -29.52
N GLN A 482 8.92 -2.24 -30.71
CA GLN A 482 9.92 -1.53 -31.53
C GLN A 482 9.30 -0.39 -32.35
N LYS A 483 8.02 -0.51 -32.70
CA LYS A 483 7.27 0.47 -33.50
C LYS A 483 5.82 0.55 -33.05
N CYS A 484 5.24 1.74 -33.20
CA CYS A 484 3.81 1.96 -32.99
C CYS A 484 2.99 1.17 -34.02
N PRO A 485 2.04 0.31 -33.61
CA PRO A 485 1.21 -0.45 -34.53
C PRO A 485 0.26 0.43 -35.36
N LYS A 486 -0.02 1.67 -34.92
CA LYS A 486 -0.91 2.61 -35.60
C LYS A 486 -0.22 3.45 -36.68
N CYS A 487 0.97 3.99 -36.40
CA CYS A 487 1.65 4.94 -37.29
C CYS A 487 3.07 4.53 -37.71
N GLY A 488 3.60 3.40 -37.22
CA GLY A 488 4.94 2.91 -37.56
C GLY A 488 6.11 3.68 -36.91
N SER A 489 5.85 4.75 -36.15
CA SER A 489 6.89 5.51 -35.44
C SER A 489 7.59 4.67 -34.39
N ALA A 490 8.91 4.82 -34.28
CA ALA A 490 9.73 4.24 -33.21
C ALA A 490 9.79 5.11 -31.94
N LYS A 491 9.17 6.30 -31.94
CA LYS A 491 9.13 7.19 -30.77
C LYS A 491 8.08 6.71 -29.78
N LEU A 492 8.46 5.74 -28.97
CA LEU A 492 7.65 5.16 -27.91
C LEU A 492 8.28 5.45 -26.56
N VAL A 493 7.46 5.83 -25.58
CA VAL A 493 7.87 5.96 -24.18
C VAL A 493 7.09 4.97 -23.35
N GLN A 494 7.77 4.28 -22.42
CA GLN A 494 7.09 3.40 -21.47
C GLN A 494 6.43 4.24 -20.37
N GLU A 495 5.30 3.75 -19.85
CA GLU A 495 4.66 4.25 -18.64
C GLU A 495 5.72 4.39 -17.52
N PRO A 496 5.97 5.62 -17.01
CA PRO A 496 6.92 5.82 -15.93
C PRO A 496 6.46 5.19 -14.61
N ASP A 497 5.15 5.00 -14.41
CA ASP A 497 4.63 4.40 -13.19
C ASP A 497 5.08 2.94 -13.03
N VAL A 498 5.26 2.54 -11.77
CA VAL A 498 5.46 1.14 -11.39
C VAL A 498 4.19 0.58 -10.77
N LEU A 499 4.09 -0.74 -10.73
CA LEU A 499 2.99 -1.45 -10.11
C LEU A 499 3.10 -1.41 -8.58
N ASP A 500 1.94 -1.34 -7.94
CA ASP A 500 1.76 -1.55 -6.52
C ASP A 500 2.45 -2.84 -6.07
N THR A 501 3.15 -2.80 -4.93
CA THR A 501 3.81 -3.97 -4.35
C THR A 501 2.83 -5.12 -4.12
N TRP A 502 1.60 -4.81 -3.71
CA TRP A 502 0.57 -5.81 -3.51
C TRP A 502 0.15 -6.50 -4.82
N PHE A 503 0.39 -5.90 -5.98
CA PHE A 503 0.13 -6.51 -7.29
C PHE A 503 1.00 -7.73 -7.55
N SER A 504 2.30 -7.64 -7.26
CA SER A 504 3.20 -8.79 -7.38
C SER A 504 3.02 -9.77 -6.23
N SER A 505 2.83 -9.30 -5.00
CA SER A 505 2.64 -10.15 -3.82
C SER A 505 1.32 -10.92 -3.85
N ALA A 506 0.30 -10.46 -4.58
CA ALA A 506 -0.94 -11.21 -4.83
C ALA A 506 -0.72 -12.52 -5.62
N LEU A 507 0.42 -12.67 -6.31
CA LEU A 507 0.71 -13.84 -7.16
C LEU A 507 1.48 -14.93 -6.40
N TRP A 508 1.91 -14.63 -5.17
CA TRP A 508 2.85 -15.41 -4.38
C TRP A 508 2.57 -16.92 -4.29
N PRO A 509 1.32 -17.40 -4.12
CA PRO A 509 1.04 -18.83 -3.96
C PRO A 509 1.35 -19.69 -5.19
N PHE A 510 1.46 -19.09 -6.38
CA PHE A 510 1.65 -19.82 -7.63
C PHE A 510 2.85 -19.33 -8.45
N SER A 511 3.16 -18.03 -8.41
CA SER A 511 4.34 -17.49 -9.11
C SER A 511 5.65 -17.98 -8.48
N THR A 512 5.68 -18.18 -7.16
CA THR A 512 6.85 -18.75 -6.48
C THR A 512 7.15 -20.18 -6.92
N LEU A 513 6.13 -20.91 -7.36
CA LEU A 513 6.22 -22.27 -7.88
C LEU A 513 6.56 -22.32 -9.38
N GLY A 514 6.74 -21.17 -10.04
CA GLY A 514 7.18 -21.09 -11.44
C GLY A 514 6.10 -20.71 -12.45
N TRP A 515 4.87 -20.41 -12.01
CA TRP A 515 3.88 -19.79 -12.90
C TRP A 515 4.43 -18.45 -13.44
N PRO A 516 4.26 -18.10 -14.74
CA PRO A 516 3.28 -18.62 -15.70
C PRO A 516 3.69 -19.89 -16.44
N ASP A 517 4.91 -20.40 -16.21
CA ASP A 517 5.33 -21.66 -16.79
C ASP A 517 4.63 -22.85 -16.12
N LYS A 518 4.50 -23.96 -16.86
CA LYS A 518 3.90 -25.20 -16.38
C LYS A 518 4.97 -26.08 -15.74
N THR A 519 5.51 -25.64 -14.61
CA THR A 519 6.52 -26.36 -13.85
C THR A 519 5.92 -27.56 -13.11
N LYS A 520 6.75 -28.55 -12.77
CA LYS A 520 6.32 -29.73 -12.02
C LYS A 520 5.95 -29.35 -10.58
N GLU A 521 6.73 -28.44 -10.02
CA GLU A 521 6.54 -27.86 -8.70
C GLU A 521 5.17 -27.19 -8.57
N LEU A 522 4.76 -26.41 -9.57
CA LEU A 522 3.42 -25.81 -9.59
C LEU A 522 2.34 -26.89 -9.62
N ALA A 523 2.52 -27.97 -10.39
CA ALA A 523 1.53 -29.04 -10.48
C ALA A 523 1.40 -29.86 -9.17
N VAL A 524 2.50 -30.02 -8.43
CA VAL A 524 2.55 -30.83 -7.20
C VAL A 524 2.09 -30.04 -5.97
N TYR A 525 2.54 -28.78 -5.86
CA TYR A 525 2.41 -28.01 -4.62
C TYR A 525 1.33 -26.92 -4.67
N TYR A 526 0.61 -26.75 -5.78
CA TYR A 526 -0.57 -25.89 -5.85
C TYR A 526 -1.85 -26.74 -5.93
N PRO A 527 -2.92 -26.42 -5.19
CA PRO A 527 -3.05 -25.30 -4.26
C PRO A 527 -2.25 -25.52 -2.96
N THR A 528 -1.83 -24.44 -2.31
CA THR A 528 -1.09 -24.55 -1.05
C THR A 528 -1.99 -25.05 0.08
N SER A 529 -1.42 -25.60 1.15
CA SER A 529 -2.19 -26.19 2.25
C SER A 529 -2.75 -25.12 3.19
N VAL A 530 -1.85 -24.32 3.78
CA VAL A 530 -2.19 -23.35 4.83
C VAL A 530 -1.46 -22.04 4.57
N LEU A 531 -2.16 -20.92 4.68
CA LEU A 531 -1.58 -19.59 4.76
C LEU A 531 -1.61 -19.11 6.21
N ILE A 532 -0.43 -18.93 6.81
CA ILE A 532 -0.30 -18.35 8.16
C ILE A 532 0.12 -16.88 8.04
N THR A 533 -0.66 -15.99 8.64
CA THR A 533 -0.38 -14.55 8.63
C THR A 533 -1.10 -13.82 9.78
N SER A 534 -0.98 -12.49 9.84
CA SER A 534 -1.69 -11.64 10.79
C SER A 534 -2.87 -10.90 10.14
N PHE A 535 -3.80 -10.42 10.98
CA PHE A 535 -5.04 -9.82 10.51
C PHE A 535 -4.85 -8.51 9.76
N ASP A 536 -3.72 -7.82 9.96
CA ASP A 536 -3.41 -6.55 9.34
C ASP A 536 -3.17 -6.65 7.82
N ILE A 537 -2.99 -7.85 7.28
CA ILE A 537 -2.82 -8.07 5.82
C ILE A 537 -3.86 -9.00 5.18
N ILE A 538 -4.99 -9.25 5.85
CA ILE A 538 -6.12 -9.98 5.26
C ILE A 538 -6.57 -9.32 3.95
N PHE A 539 -6.75 -8.00 3.97
CA PHE A 539 -7.24 -7.25 2.82
C PHE A 539 -6.17 -7.03 1.75
N PHE A 540 -4.97 -6.67 2.18
CA PHE A 540 -3.85 -6.37 1.29
C PHE A 540 -3.34 -7.58 0.52
N TRP A 541 -3.36 -8.75 1.15
CA TRP A 541 -2.64 -9.90 0.64
C TRP A 541 -3.52 -11.13 0.51
N VAL A 542 -4.16 -11.59 1.59
CA VAL A 542 -4.99 -12.81 1.56
C VAL A 542 -6.09 -12.71 0.50
N ALA A 543 -6.88 -11.64 0.55
CA ALA A 543 -7.95 -11.41 -0.40
C ALA A 543 -7.45 -11.29 -1.85
N ARG A 544 -6.32 -10.60 -2.06
CA ARG A 544 -5.72 -10.43 -3.39
C ARG A 544 -5.21 -11.75 -3.96
N MET A 545 -4.60 -12.61 -3.13
CA MET A 545 -4.20 -13.96 -3.51
C MET A 545 -5.37 -14.84 -3.88
N ILE A 546 -6.49 -14.77 -3.14
CA ILE A 546 -7.72 -15.52 -3.47
C ILE A 546 -8.25 -15.09 -4.84
N MET A 547 -8.39 -13.78 -5.07
CA MET A 547 -8.85 -13.24 -6.35
C MET A 547 -7.94 -13.69 -7.51
N MET A 548 -6.63 -13.52 -7.38
CA MET A 548 -5.68 -13.85 -8.46
C MET A 548 -5.54 -15.35 -8.68
N GLY A 549 -5.54 -16.16 -7.62
CA GLY A 549 -5.53 -17.62 -7.72
C GLY A 549 -6.76 -18.14 -8.46
N LEU A 550 -7.96 -17.72 -8.06
CA LEU A 550 -9.20 -18.12 -8.72
C LEU A 550 -9.27 -17.64 -10.18
N HIS A 551 -8.71 -16.47 -10.46
CA HIS A 551 -8.73 -15.92 -11.81
C HIS A 551 -7.75 -16.64 -12.75
N PHE A 552 -6.48 -16.81 -12.36
CA PHE A 552 -5.44 -17.35 -13.26
C PHE A 552 -5.27 -18.86 -13.18
N LYS A 553 -5.49 -19.45 -12.00
CA LYS A 553 -5.36 -20.89 -11.79
C LYS A 553 -6.69 -21.62 -11.80
N LYS A 554 -7.81 -20.90 -11.77
CA LYS A 554 -9.18 -21.45 -11.71
C LYS A 554 -9.40 -22.37 -10.50
N GLU A 555 -8.63 -22.15 -9.45
CA GLU A 555 -8.60 -22.92 -8.21
C GLU A 555 -8.23 -22.01 -7.04
N ILE A 556 -8.54 -22.41 -5.81
CA ILE A 556 -8.21 -21.66 -4.59
C ILE A 556 -6.68 -21.64 -4.37
N PRO A 557 -6.07 -20.55 -3.86
CA PRO A 557 -4.62 -20.50 -3.63
C PRO A 557 -4.16 -21.30 -2.39
N PHE A 558 -5.03 -21.46 -1.40
CA PHE A 558 -4.82 -22.16 -0.14
C PHE A 558 -6.14 -22.68 0.41
N ARG A 559 -6.11 -23.74 1.22
CA ARG A 559 -7.30 -24.32 1.87
C ARG A 559 -7.62 -23.66 3.21
N ASP A 560 -6.60 -23.45 4.04
CA ASP A 560 -6.76 -22.86 5.37
C ASP A 560 -6.03 -21.52 5.48
N VAL A 561 -6.63 -20.54 6.17
CA VAL A 561 -6.02 -19.25 6.51
C VAL A 561 -5.96 -19.11 8.03
N TYR A 562 -4.77 -19.29 8.60
CA TYR A 562 -4.56 -19.12 10.02
C TYR A 562 -4.09 -17.70 10.33
N ILE A 563 -4.93 -16.95 11.05
CA ILE A 563 -4.69 -15.58 11.48
C ILE A 563 -4.21 -15.57 12.92
N HIS A 564 -2.91 -15.31 13.11
CA HIS A 564 -2.28 -15.29 14.42
C HIS A 564 -2.41 -13.92 15.12
N ALA A 565 -2.22 -13.94 16.43
CA ALA A 565 -2.17 -12.75 17.29
C ALA A 565 -1.04 -11.78 16.91
N LEU A 566 -1.17 -10.49 17.25
CA LEU A 566 -0.06 -9.54 17.11
C LEU A 566 0.83 -9.54 18.36
N VAL A 567 2.14 -9.50 18.15
CA VAL A 567 3.07 -9.31 19.27
C VAL A 567 3.12 -7.83 19.62
N ARG A 568 2.96 -7.55 20.92
CA ARG A 568 3.00 -6.23 21.53
C ARG A 568 4.12 -6.15 22.54
N ASP A 569 4.59 -4.93 22.79
CA ASP A 569 5.53 -4.70 23.87
C ASP A 569 4.88 -4.97 25.25
N ALA A 570 5.69 -4.88 26.30
CA ALA A 570 5.26 -5.15 27.68
C ALA A 570 4.08 -4.24 28.10
N ASP A 571 4.03 -3.01 27.57
CA ASP A 571 2.98 -2.02 27.83
C ASP A 571 1.72 -2.23 26.98
N GLY A 572 1.73 -3.18 26.04
CA GLY A 572 0.60 -3.49 25.17
C GLY A 572 0.48 -2.57 23.94
N GLN A 573 1.53 -1.85 23.56
CA GLN A 573 1.58 -1.13 22.31
C GLN A 573 2.00 -2.04 21.15
N LYS A 574 1.44 -1.78 19.96
CA LYS A 574 1.88 -2.44 18.72
C LYS A 574 3.38 -2.17 18.53
N MET A 575 4.16 -3.23 18.35
CA MET A 575 5.58 -3.11 18.02
C MET A 575 5.74 -2.58 16.59
N SER A 576 6.57 -1.56 16.40
CA SER A 576 6.87 -1.02 15.07
C SER A 576 8.22 -0.31 15.04
N LYS A 577 8.94 -0.41 13.91
CA LYS A 577 10.25 0.25 13.74
C LYS A 577 10.16 1.76 13.99
N SER A 578 9.05 2.39 13.60
CA SER A 578 8.79 3.82 13.81
C SER A 578 8.67 4.22 15.28
N LYS A 579 8.18 3.33 16.16
CA LYS A 579 8.05 3.60 17.60
C LYS A 579 9.33 3.28 18.38
N GLY A 580 10.33 2.63 17.76
CA GLY A 580 11.55 2.21 18.43
C GLY A 580 11.38 1.08 19.44
N ASN A 581 10.17 0.52 19.59
CA ASN A 581 9.83 -0.55 20.55
C ASN A 581 9.98 -1.97 19.95
N VAL A 582 10.85 -2.13 18.95
CA VAL A 582 11.06 -3.40 18.24
C VAL A 582 12.16 -4.20 18.92
N ILE A 583 11.87 -5.47 19.21
CA ILE A 583 12.87 -6.45 19.66
C ILE A 583 13.36 -7.24 18.45
N ASP A 584 14.69 -7.20 18.22
CA ASP A 584 15.36 -8.07 17.23
C ASP A 584 15.36 -9.51 17.77
N PRO A 585 14.81 -10.49 17.02
CA PRO A 585 14.78 -11.89 17.42
C PRO A 585 16.16 -12.44 17.79
N LEU A 586 17.22 -11.99 17.11
CA LEU A 586 18.56 -12.50 17.35
C LEU A 586 19.09 -12.11 18.73
N VAL A 587 18.68 -10.97 19.27
CA VAL A 587 19.07 -10.55 20.63
C VAL A 587 18.47 -11.50 21.66
N MET A 588 17.22 -11.90 21.48
CA MET A 588 16.56 -12.87 22.36
C MET A 588 17.17 -14.27 22.22
N ILE A 589 17.46 -14.71 21.00
CA ILE A 589 18.09 -16.01 20.74
C ILE A 589 19.49 -16.08 21.37
N GLU A 590 20.28 -15.02 21.24
CA GLU A 590 21.62 -14.96 21.80
C GLU A 590 21.63 -15.07 23.33
N GLN A 591 20.58 -14.54 23.98
CA GLN A 591 20.45 -14.53 25.44
C GLN A 591 19.78 -15.79 26.01
N TYR A 592 18.80 -16.37 25.31
CA TYR A 592 17.94 -17.42 25.86
C TYR A 592 17.92 -18.73 25.06
N GLY A 593 18.46 -18.75 23.84
CA GLY A 593 18.35 -19.88 22.90
C GLY A 593 17.12 -19.79 22.00
N THR A 594 17.25 -20.36 20.81
CA THR A 594 16.19 -20.43 19.79
C THR A 594 15.01 -21.24 20.27
N ASP A 595 15.24 -22.39 20.91
CA ASP A 595 14.16 -23.28 21.36
C ASP A 595 13.28 -22.59 22.43
N ALA A 596 13.90 -21.97 23.43
CA ALA A 596 13.19 -21.23 24.49
C ALA A 596 12.36 -20.09 23.90
N PHE A 597 12.95 -19.31 23.00
CA PHE A 597 12.27 -18.19 22.35
C PHE A 597 11.05 -18.64 21.54
N ARG A 598 11.20 -19.67 20.71
CA ARG A 598 10.12 -20.22 19.88
C ARG A 598 9.03 -20.88 20.71
N PHE A 599 9.40 -21.60 21.75
CA PHE A 599 8.44 -22.22 22.67
C PHE A 599 7.60 -21.15 23.37
N THR A 600 8.23 -20.05 23.80
CA THR A 600 7.54 -18.89 24.37
C THR A 600 6.49 -18.34 23.40
N LEU A 601 6.89 -18.03 22.16
CA LEU A 601 5.99 -17.48 21.15
C LEU A 601 4.79 -18.40 20.88
N THR A 602 5.05 -19.70 20.78
CA THR A 602 4.03 -20.71 20.50
C THR A 602 3.03 -20.85 21.65
N ALA A 603 3.52 -20.93 22.89
CA ALA A 603 2.67 -21.09 24.07
C ALA A 603 1.70 -19.91 24.26
N PHE A 604 2.10 -18.70 23.85
CA PHE A 604 1.25 -17.51 23.95
C PHE A 604 0.39 -17.25 22.71
N ALA A 605 0.71 -17.85 21.56
CA ALA A 605 -0.07 -17.69 20.33
C ALA A 605 -1.53 -18.13 20.47
N ALA A 606 -1.82 -19.05 21.40
CA ALA A 606 -3.16 -19.58 21.65
C ALA A 606 -4.01 -18.73 22.63
N GLN A 607 -3.43 -17.75 23.33
CA GLN A 607 -4.05 -17.13 24.51
C GLN A 607 -4.85 -15.84 24.23
N GLY A 608 -5.00 -15.42 22.98
CA GLY A 608 -5.81 -14.23 22.64
C GLY A 608 -5.43 -13.57 21.32
N ARG A 609 -5.91 -12.32 21.13
CA ARG A 609 -5.62 -11.51 19.92
C ARG A 609 -4.24 -10.84 19.94
N ASP A 610 -3.64 -10.71 21.11
CA ASP A 610 -2.36 -10.03 21.30
C ASP A 610 -1.45 -10.83 22.25
N ILE A 611 -0.14 -10.87 21.94
CA ILE A 611 0.90 -11.44 22.81
C ILE A 611 1.68 -10.29 23.43
N LYS A 612 1.51 -10.06 24.73
CA LYS A 612 2.40 -9.16 25.48
C LYS A 612 3.70 -9.89 25.80
N MET A 613 4.80 -9.48 25.16
CA MET A 613 6.08 -10.13 25.36
C MET A 613 6.85 -9.50 26.51
N SER A 614 7.36 -10.34 27.42
CA SER A 614 8.29 -9.96 28.49
C SER A 614 9.46 -10.94 28.52
N THR A 615 10.64 -10.45 28.91
CA THR A 615 11.89 -11.22 28.96
C THR A 615 11.83 -12.35 29.99
N GLU A 616 11.14 -12.12 31.11
CA GLU A 616 10.99 -13.10 32.21
C GLU A 616 10.27 -14.37 31.74
N ARG A 617 9.34 -14.22 30.78
CA ARG A 617 8.64 -15.36 30.18
C ARG A 617 9.58 -16.22 29.34
N ILE A 618 10.49 -15.60 28.59
CA ILE A 618 11.48 -16.32 27.79
C ILE A 618 12.45 -17.06 28.70
N GLU A 619 12.88 -16.42 29.79
CA GLU A 619 13.70 -17.03 30.81
C GLU A 619 13.05 -18.28 31.44
N GLY A 620 11.74 -18.21 31.73
CA GLY A 620 10.98 -19.37 32.20
C GLY A 620 11.07 -20.56 31.25
N TYR A 621 10.96 -20.34 29.94
CA TYR A 621 11.08 -21.41 28.94
C TYR A 621 12.53 -21.84 28.66
N ARG A 622 13.52 -20.98 28.90
CA ARG A 622 14.94 -21.39 28.94
C ARG A 622 15.17 -22.39 30.07
N ASN A 623 14.61 -22.13 31.24
CA ASN A 623 14.70 -23.04 32.39
C ASN A 623 13.98 -24.37 32.10
N PHE A 624 12.88 -24.34 31.35
CA PHE A 624 12.20 -25.54 30.87
C PHE A 624 13.07 -26.36 29.90
N ALA A 625 13.72 -25.72 28.92
CA ALA A 625 14.67 -26.41 28.03
C ALA A 625 15.82 -27.06 28.82
N ASN A 626 16.38 -26.34 29.80
CA ASN A 626 17.41 -26.89 30.70
C ASN A 626 16.89 -28.01 31.62
N LYS A 627 15.58 -28.14 31.82
CA LYS A 627 14.97 -29.24 32.58
C LYS A 627 14.80 -30.50 31.75
N ILE A 628 14.68 -30.36 30.43
CA ILE A 628 14.62 -31.49 29.47
C ILE A 628 16.02 -32.09 29.28
N TRP A 629 17.04 -31.24 29.24
CA TRP A 629 18.46 -31.62 29.27
C TRP A 629 18.82 -32.28 30.60
#